data_AF-S5ZI31-F1
#
_entry.id   AF-S5ZI31-F1
#
_cell.length_a   1.000
_cell.length_b   1.000
_cell.length_c   1.000
_cell.angle_alpha   90.00
_cell.angle_beta   90.00
_cell.angle_gamma   90.00
#
_symmetry.space_group_name_H-M   'P 1'
#
loop_
_entity.id
_entity.type
_entity.pdbx_description
1 polymer ?
#
loop_
_entity_poly.entity_id
_entity_poly.type
_entity_poly.pdbx_seq_one_letter_code
_entity_poly.pdbx_strand_id
1 'polypeptide(L)'
;MEDAKPIQSGRITEYEINTILGRIQEVGRDLGKDLQFIWIPTLRSVLCSGTITDQDGDGVITNNDVILWLDKYSEIALLSKYFDYVFPQPGYYFADKIGANCNQIEYTYSLLVDILRWIKNSNPSNVYIEMEADGAVRSSEYKLQRACDYVSSQEAISGSIWENRAYYFDWDINIVPYIRNTCPKW
;
A
#
# COMPACT_ATOMS: atom_id res chain seq x y z
N MET A 1 -26.76 -7.02 -8.17
CA MET A 1 -25.70 -7.01 -9.19
C MET A 1 -24.58 -6.22 -8.54
N GLU A 2 -23.57 -6.92 -8.00
CA GLU A 2 -22.49 -6.29 -7.24
C GLU A 2 -21.56 -5.52 -8.18
N ASP A 3 -21.40 -4.24 -7.90
CA ASP A 3 -20.53 -3.32 -8.63
C ASP A 3 -19.06 -3.60 -8.26
N ALA A 4 -18.42 -4.53 -8.97
CA ALA A 4 -16.98 -4.79 -8.85
C ALA A 4 -16.16 -3.66 -9.53
N LYS A 5 -15.27 -3.00 -8.77
CA LYS A 5 -14.32 -2.01 -9.28
C LYS A 5 -12.96 -2.66 -9.59
N PRO A 6 -12.11 -2.04 -10.43
CA PRO A 6 -10.94 -2.70 -11.00
C PRO A 6 -9.72 -2.66 -10.06
N ILE A 7 -9.05 -3.81 -9.92
CA ILE A 7 -7.64 -3.92 -9.51
C ILE A 7 -6.87 -4.53 -10.69
N GLN A 8 -5.68 -3.99 -10.97
CA GLN A 8 -4.83 -4.26 -12.13
C GLN A 8 -4.70 -5.77 -12.48
N SER A 9 -5.27 -6.15 -13.63
CA SER A 9 -5.30 -7.48 -14.27
C SER A 9 -5.88 -8.64 -13.47
N GLY A 10 -7.21 -8.64 -13.33
CA GLY A 10 -8.02 -9.78 -12.89
C GLY A 10 -9.17 -9.32 -12.02
N ARG A 11 -10.32 -10.00 -12.11
CA ARG A 11 -11.40 -9.86 -11.14
C ARG A 11 -11.35 -11.08 -10.23
N ILE A 12 -11.44 -10.85 -8.93
CA ILE A 12 -11.69 -11.92 -7.98
C ILE A 12 -12.99 -11.60 -7.27
N THR A 13 -13.93 -12.53 -7.34
CA THR A 13 -15.23 -12.42 -6.69
C THR A 13 -15.12 -12.83 -5.22
N GLU A 14 -16.07 -12.39 -4.41
CA GLU A 14 -16.19 -12.86 -3.03
C GLU A 14 -16.25 -14.39 -2.94
N TYR A 15 -16.92 -15.04 -3.89
CA TYR A 15 -16.98 -16.51 -3.97
C TYR A 15 -15.59 -17.13 -4.21
N GLU A 16 -14.79 -16.57 -5.12
CA GLU A 16 -13.44 -17.05 -5.40
C GLU A 16 -12.50 -16.86 -4.20
N ILE A 17 -12.56 -15.71 -3.52
CA ILE A 17 -11.77 -15.47 -2.30
C ILE A 17 -12.14 -16.49 -1.21
N ASN A 18 -13.44 -16.69 -0.96
CA ASN A 18 -13.90 -17.66 0.03
C ASN A 18 -13.48 -19.10 -0.32
N THR A 19 -13.45 -19.44 -1.61
CA THR A 19 -12.99 -20.76 -2.07
C THR A 19 -11.50 -20.95 -1.80
N ILE A 20 -10.67 -19.93 -2.08
CA ILE A 20 -9.24 -19.95 -1.78
C ILE A 20 -9.01 -20.07 -0.28
N LEU A 21 -9.71 -19.26 0.53
CA LEU A 21 -9.62 -19.31 1.99
C LEU A 21 -9.97 -20.70 2.52
N GLY A 22 -11.07 -21.30 2.04
CA GLY A 22 -11.46 -22.66 2.41
C GLY A 22 -10.37 -23.69 2.09
N ARG A 23 -9.70 -23.54 0.95
CA ARG A 23 -8.59 -24.42 0.55
C ARG A 23 -7.35 -24.25 1.43
N ILE A 24 -7.01 -23.01 1.78
CA ILE A 24 -5.90 -22.73 2.71
C ILE A 24 -6.16 -23.38 4.07
N GLN A 25 -7.38 -23.25 4.59
CA GLN A 25 -7.78 -23.87 5.86
C GLN A 25 -7.75 -25.41 5.80
N GLU A 26 -8.17 -26.01 4.68
CA GLU A 26 -8.09 -27.46 4.45
C GLU A 26 -6.64 -27.93 4.46
N VAL A 27 -5.78 -27.30 3.65
CA VAL A 27 -4.35 -27.66 3.57
C VAL A 27 -3.65 -27.44 4.91
N GLY A 28 -3.99 -26.37 5.64
CA GLY A 28 -3.48 -26.13 6.99
C GLY A 28 -3.79 -27.29 7.95
N ARG A 29 -5.04 -27.77 7.95
CA ARG A 29 -5.44 -28.95 8.74
C ARG A 29 -4.68 -30.20 8.35
N ASP A 30 -4.56 -30.49 7.05
CA ASP A 30 -3.86 -31.67 6.55
C ASP A 30 -2.37 -31.67 6.92
N LEU A 31 -1.75 -30.49 6.90
CA LEU A 31 -0.34 -30.33 7.28
C LEU A 31 -0.12 -30.20 8.80
N GLY A 32 -1.19 -30.07 9.59
CA GLY A 32 -1.10 -29.70 11.01
C GLY A 32 -0.40 -28.36 11.23
N LYS A 33 -0.56 -27.41 10.30
CA LYS A 33 0.06 -26.09 10.31
C LYS A 33 -1.00 -25.00 10.24
N ASP A 34 -0.73 -23.90 10.92
CA ASP A 34 -1.49 -22.67 10.74
C ASP A 34 -0.93 -21.92 9.53
N LEU A 35 -1.72 -21.84 8.46
CA LEU A 35 -1.33 -21.16 7.22
C LEU A 35 -1.96 -19.77 7.17
N GLN A 36 -1.14 -18.77 6.86
CA GLN A 36 -1.60 -17.39 6.73
C GLN A 36 -1.97 -17.07 5.30
N PHE A 37 -3.11 -16.39 5.12
CA PHE A 37 -3.53 -15.81 3.86
C PHE A 37 -3.24 -14.31 3.86
N ILE A 38 -2.26 -13.90 3.05
CA ILE A 38 -1.75 -12.53 3.02
C ILE A 38 -2.10 -11.88 1.68
N TRP A 39 -2.51 -10.61 1.74
CA TRP A 39 -2.74 -9.77 0.56
C TRP A 39 -1.79 -8.57 0.52
N ILE A 40 -1.19 -8.32 -0.64
CA ILE A 40 -0.29 -7.17 -0.87
C ILE A 40 -0.85 -6.36 -2.05
N PRO A 41 -1.84 -5.48 -1.83
CA PRO A 41 -2.39 -4.65 -2.90
C PRO A 41 -1.47 -3.49 -3.24
N THR A 42 -1.38 -3.15 -4.52
CA THR A 42 -0.78 -1.88 -4.95
C THR A 42 -1.81 -0.75 -4.96
N LEU A 43 -1.53 0.33 -4.21
CA LEU A 43 -2.34 1.55 -4.29
C LEU A 43 -2.19 2.27 -5.63
N ARG A 44 -1.15 1.95 -6.43
CA ARG A 44 -0.94 2.53 -7.76
C ARG A 44 -2.17 2.47 -8.64
N SER A 45 -2.83 1.32 -8.63
CA SER A 45 -4.00 1.05 -9.46
C SER A 45 -5.09 2.09 -9.19
N VAL A 46 -5.37 2.35 -7.91
CA VAL A 46 -6.35 3.33 -7.47
C VAL A 46 -5.83 4.75 -7.67
N LEU A 47 -4.62 5.05 -7.21
CA LEU A 47 -4.01 6.38 -7.25
C LEU A 47 -3.75 6.90 -8.68
N CYS A 48 -3.67 6.02 -9.68
CA CYS A 48 -3.42 6.41 -11.06
C CYS A 48 -4.55 6.11 -12.06
N SER A 49 -5.66 5.53 -11.61
CA SER A 49 -6.76 5.08 -12.51
C SER A 49 -7.64 6.21 -13.06
N GLY A 50 -7.58 7.42 -12.52
CA GLY A 50 -8.47 8.50 -12.94
C GLY A 50 -8.08 9.90 -12.46
N THR A 51 -8.82 10.90 -12.91
CA THR A 51 -8.66 12.30 -12.50
C THR A 51 -9.21 12.49 -11.09
N ILE A 52 -8.33 12.84 -10.16
CA ILE A 52 -8.73 13.25 -8.81
C ILE A 52 -9.26 14.68 -8.92
N THR A 53 -10.49 14.92 -8.49
CA THR A 53 -11.13 16.23 -8.58
C THR A 53 -11.15 16.88 -7.21
N ASP A 54 -10.93 18.18 -7.19
CA ASP A 54 -11.27 19.04 -6.05
C ASP A 54 -12.74 18.79 -5.61
N GLN A 55 -12.91 18.45 -4.33
CA GLN A 55 -14.22 18.15 -3.75
C GLN A 55 -14.93 19.38 -3.16
N ASP A 56 -14.21 20.47 -2.85
CA ASP A 56 -14.79 21.68 -2.23
C ASP A 56 -15.12 22.79 -3.24
N GLY A 57 -14.58 22.69 -4.46
CA GLY A 57 -14.92 23.53 -5.60
C GLY A 57 -14.17 24.87 -5.64
N ASP A 58 -13.10 25.03 -4.87
CA ASP A 58 -12.26 26.22 -4.86
C ASP A 58 -11.19 26.26 -5.99
N GLY A 59 -11.06 25.16 -6.73
CA GLY A 59 -10.13 24.99 -7.84
C GLY A 59 -8.76 24.41 -7.44
N VAL A 60 -8.56 24.02 -6.17
CA VAL A 60 -7.30 23.49 -5.65
C VAL A 60 -7.47 22.04 -5.22
N ILE A 61 -6.63 21.15 -5.75
CA ILE A 61 -6.59 19.77 -5.28
C ILE A 61 -5.66 19.68 -4.08
N THR A 62 -6.19 19.19 -2.98
CA THR A 62 -5.52 19.01 -1.69
C THR A 62 -5.20 17.53 -1.43
N ASN A 63 -4.40 17.27 -0.39
CA ASN A 63 -4.19 15.90 0.08
C ASN A 63 -5.51 15.24 0.51
N ASN A 64 -6.46 16.01 1.06
CA ASN A 64 -7.75 15.48 1.50
C ASN A 64 -8.58 14.92 0.33
N ASP A 65 -8.51 15.55 -0.86
CA ASP A 65 -9.18 15.02 -2.06
C ASP A 65 -8.61 13.66 -2.48
N VAL A 66 -7.30 13.45 -2.29
CA VAL A 66 -6.65 12.16 -2.53
C VAL A 66 -7.12 11.10 -1.52
N ILE A 67 -7.27 11.47 -0.25
CA ILE A 67 -7.78 10.56 0.78
C ILE A 67 -9.24 10.18 0.50
N LEU A 68 -10.09 11.15 0.14
CA LEU A 68 -11.48 10.88 -0.26
C LEU A 68 -11.56 9.99 -1.51
N TRP A 69 -10.61 10.15 -2.46
CA TRP A 69 -10.48 9.24 -3.59
C TRP A 69 -10.16 7.81 -3.15
N LEU A 70 -9.19 7.64 -2.24
CA LEU A 70 -8.85 6.32 -1.70
C LEU A 70 -10.03 5.67 -0.98
N ASP A 71 -10.77 6.41 -0.14
CA ASP A 71 -11.97 5.91 0.53
C ASP A 71 -13.05 5.42 -0.45
N LYS A 72 -13.19 6.11 -1.59
CA LYS A 72 -14.23 5.80 -2.57
C LYS A 72 -13.88 4.63 -3.51
N TYR A 73 -12.60 4.46 -3.82
CA TYR A 73 -12.16 3.57 -4.90
C TYR A 73 -11.26 2.42 -4.43
N SER A 74 -10.74 2.45 -3.21
CA SER A 74 -10.02 1.32 -2.63
C SER A 74 -11.01 0.30 -2.05
N GLU A 75 -10.74 -0.98 -2.30
CA GLU A 75 -11.50 -2.10 -1.72
C GLU A 75 -10.82 -2.70 -0.48
N ILE A 76 -9.74 -2.09 0.02
CA ILE A 76 -8.92 -2.65 1.10
C ILE A 76 -9.74 -2.92 2.35
N ALA A 77 -10.49 -1.92 2.83
CA ALA A 77 -11.30 -2.06 4.04
C ALA A 77 -12.41 -3.13 3.88
N LEU A 78 -12.95 -3.30 2.67
CA LEU A 78 -14.00 -4.28 2.39
C LEU A 78 -13.46 -5.71 2.35
N LEU A 79 -12.31 -5.89 1.71
CA LEU A 79 -11.74 -7.22 1.43
C LEU A 79 -10.81 -7.72 2.54
N SER A 80 -10.30 -6.86 3.42
CA SER A 80 -9.33 -7.26 4.45
C SER A 80 -9.86 -8.34 5.40
N LYS A 81 -11.18 -8.48 5.56
CA LYS A 81 -11.81 -9.53 6.37
C LYS A 81 -11.49 -10.96 5.91
N TYR A 82 -11.00 -11.15 4.69
CA TYR A 82 -10.64 -12.46 4.14
C TYR A 82 -9.18 -12.85 4.38
N PHE A 83 -8.36 -11.93 4.86
CA PHE A 83 -6.92 -12.11 4.98
C PHE A 83 -6.47 -11.99 6.42
N ASP A 84 -5.45 -12.74 6.81
CA ASP A 84 -4.82 -12.59 8.13
C ASP A 84 -4.04 -11.28 8.20
N TYR A 85 -3.40 -10.90 7.10
CA TYR A 85 -2.63 -9.66 6.96
C TYR A 85 -2.83 -9.03 5.60
N VAL A 86 -2.93 -7.70 5.57
CA VAL A 86 -2.92 -6.90 4.35
C VAL A 86 -1.80 -5.88 4.41
N PHE A 87 -0.97 -5.82 3.37
CA PHE A 87 0.15 -4.87 3.27
C PHE A 87 -0.01 -4.03 2.01
N PRO A 88 -0.82 -2.96 2.02
CA PRO A 88 -0.91 -2.05 0.89
C PRO A 88 0.44 -1.41 0.61
N GLN A 89 0.86 -1.47 -0.65
CA GLN A 89 2.02 -0.81 -1.21
C GLN A 89 1.63 0.62 -1.63
N PRO A 90 2.13 1.67 -0.97
CA PRO A 90 1.70 3.05 -1.23
C PRO A 90 2.12 3.58 -2.60
N GLY A 91 3.21 3.05 -3.17
CA GLY A 91 3.67 3.48 -4.47
C GLY A 91 4.42 4.79 -4.51
N TYR A 92 4.80 5.30 -3.34
CA TYR A 92 5.56 6.54 -3.22
C TYR A 92 6.89 6.39 -3.95
N TYR A 93 7.56 5.28 -3.79
CA TYR A 93 8.91 5.11 -4.33
C TYR A 93 8.99 5.09 -5.88
N PHE A 94 7.99 4.55 -6.60
CA PHE A 94 8.00 4.49 -8.06
C PHE A 94 7.25 5.63 -8.78
N ALA A 95 6.47 6.45 -8.06
CA ALA A 95 5.63 7.48 -8.67
C ALA A 95 5.93 8.87 -8.12
N ASP A 96 6.41 9.77 -8.98
CA ASP A 96 6.58 11.18 -8.65
C ASP A 96 5.23 11.93 -8.67
N LYS A 97 4.23 11.36 -9.35
CA LYS A 97 2.89 11.94 -9.50
C LYS A 97 1.79 10.89 -9.39
N ILE A 98 0.59 11.32 -9.00
CA ILE A 98 -0.63 10.52 -8.94
C ILE A 98 -1.77 11.19 -9.72
N GLY A 99 -2.99 10.67 -9.63
CA GLY A 99 -4.17 11.10 -10.38
C GLY A 99 -4.11 10.61 -11.82
N ALA A 100 -4.65 11.39 -12.76
CA ALA A 100 -4.83 10.96 -14.15
C ALA A 100 -3.56 10.31 -14.75
N ASN A 101 -3.55 8.97 -14.86
CA ASN A 101 -2.41 8.16 -15.30
C ASN A 101 -1.07 8.51 -14.62
N CYS A 102 -1.09 8.81 -13.32
CA CYS A 102 0.09 9.27 -12.57
C CYS A 102 0.72 10.57 -13.12
N ASN A 103 -0.06 11.53 -13.62
CA ASN A 103 0.48 12.77 -14.23
C ASN A 103 -0.15 14.07 -13.71
N GLN A 104 -0.95 14.02 -12.64
CA GLN A 104 -1.77 15.15 -12.22
C GLN A 104 -1.23 15.89 -10.99
N ILE A 105 -0.99 15.17 -9.89
CA ILE A 105 -0.66 15.75 -8.57
C ILE A 105 0.73 15.24 -8.17
N GLU A 106 1.62 16.13 -7.73
CA GLU A 106 2.94 15.74 -7.19
C GLU A 106 2.76 14.86 -5.94
N TYR A 107 3.46 13.73 -5.90
CA TYR A 107 3.42 12.81 -4.78
C TYR A 107 4.43 13.24 -3.71
N THR A 108 4.04 14.21 -2.90
CA THR A 108 4.88 14.81 -1.85
C THR A 108 5.00 13.93 -0.60
N TYR A 109 6.00 14.21 0.23
CA TYR A 109 6.14 13.57 1.56
C TYR A 109 4.91 13.78 2.45
N SER A 110 4.31 14.98 2.45
CA SER A 110 3.10 15.23 3.26
C SER A 110 1.94 14.35 2.80
N LEU A 111 1.81 14.13 1.49
CA LEU A 111 0.81 13.22 0.94
C LEU A 111 1.10 11.75 1.31
N LEU A 112 2.37 11.32 1.32
CA LEU A 112 2.72 10.00 1.85
C LEU A 112 2.26 9.86 3.31
N VAL A 113 2.54 10.85 4.16
CA VAL A 113 2.12 10.84 5.57
C VAL A 113 0.60 10.71 5.69
N ASP A 114 -0.17 11.42 4.88
CA ASP A 114 -1.63 11.35 4.90
C ASP A 114 -2.14 9.98 4.42
N ILE A 115 -1.53 9.41 3.38
CA ILE A 115 -1.85 8.06 2.88
C ILE A 115 -1.53 7.00 3.93
N LEU A 116 -0.38 7.09 4.61
CA LEU A 116 -0.06 6.15 5.69
C LEU A 116 -0.99 6.32 6.89
N ARG A 117 -1.43 7.55 7.18
CA ARG A 117 -2.44 7.79 8.22
C ARG A 117 -3.78 7.16 7.84
N TRP A 118 -4.18 7.26 6.57
CA TRP A 118 -5.36 6.59 6.03
C TRP A 118 -5.25 5.07 6.12
N ILE A 119 -4.10 4.48 5.72
CA ILE A 119 -3.84 3.04 5.87
C ILE A 119 -4.06 2.60 7.32
N LYS A 120 -3.49 3.33 8.29
CA LYS A 120 -3.54 2.98 9.70
C LYS A 120 -4.92 3.18 10.34
N ASN A 121 -5.61 4.27 10.02
CA ASN A 121 -6.76 4.74 10.80
C ASN A 121 -8.11 4.45 10.11
N SER A 122 -8.13 4.32 8.78
CA SER A 122 -9.35 4.11 8.01
C SER A 122 -9.56 2.64 7.61
N ASN A 123 -8.62 1.74 7.95
CA ASN A 123 -8.71 0.32 7.63
C ASN A 123 -8.69 -0.57 8.89
N PRO A 124 -9.16 -1.83 8.78
CA PRO A 124 -9.14 -2.76 9.91
C PRO A 124 -7.74 -3.04 10.46
N SER A 125 -7.65 -3.56 11.69
CA SER A 125 -6.40 -3.71 12.43
C SER A 125 -5.40 -4.70 11.82
N ASN A 126 -5.82 -5.52 10.86
CA ASN A 126 -4.95 -6.43 10.10
C ASN A 126 -4.30 -5.77 8.87
N VAL A 127 -4.50 -4.48 8.67
CA VAL A 127 -3.90 -3.70 7.59
C VAL A 127 -2.66 -2.96 8.09
N TYR A 128 -1.55 -3.16 7.39
CA TYR A 128 -0.23 -2.63 7.69
C TYR A 128 0.36 -1.95 6.46
N ILE A 129 1.66 -2.06 6.19
CA ILE A 129 2.32 -1.42 5.07
C ILE A 129 3.29 -2.37 4.36
N GLU A 130 3.31 -2.31 3.05
CA GLU A 130 4.42 -2.82 2.26
C GLU A 130 5.41 -1.67 1.97
N MET A 131 6.69 -1.94 2.24
CA MET A 131 7.80 -0.99 2.11
C MET A 131 8.71 -1.38 0.95
N GLU A 132 8.57 -0.65 -0.16
CA GLU A 132 9.34 -0.86 -1.37
C GLU A 132 10.85 -0.72 -1.15
N ALA A 133 11.60 -1.71 -1.60
CA ALA A 133 13.04 -1.81 -1.44
C ALA A 133 13.69 -2.53 -2.64
N ASP A 134 13.40 -2.12 -3.88
CA ASP A 134 14.03 -2.71 -5.07
C ASP A 134 15.41 -2.11 -5.40
N GLY A 135 16.14 -2.72 -6.34
CA GLY A 135 17.49 -2.30 -6.73
C GLY A 135 17.61 -0.85 -7.22
N ALA A 136 16.51 -0.21 -7.63
CA ALA A 136 16.56 1.16 -8.09
C ALA A 136 16.91 2.16 -6.96
N VAL A 137 16.90 1.77 -5.68
CA VAL A 137 17.28 2.68 -4.57
C VAL A 137 18.75 3.05 -4.69
N ARG A 138 19.56 2.19 -5.32
CA ARG A 138 20.98 2.44 -5.61
C ARG A 138 21.19 3.38 -6.79
N SER A 139 20.16 3.62 -7.61
CA SER A 139 20.30 4.40 -8.85
C SER A 139 20.21 5.91 -8.62
N SER A 140 19.78 6.37 -7.45
CA SER A 140 19.64 7.80 -7.14
C SER A 140 19.48 8.05 -5.64
N GLU A 141 20.15 9.09 -5.11
CA GLU A 141 19.95 9.57 -3.74
C GLU A 141 18.48 9.96 -3.46
N TYR A 142 17.78 10.50 -4.46
CA TYR A 142 16.36 10.82 -4.36
C TYR A 142 15.52 9.58 -4.03
N LYS A 143 15.80 8.46 -4.70
CA LYS A 143 15.11 7.19 -4.49
C LYS A 143 15.46 6.59 -3.13
N LEU A 144 16.73 6.65 -2.72
CA LEU A 144 17.12 6.26 -1.37
C LEU A 144 16.40 7.08 -0.30
N GLN A 145 16.28 8.39 -0.49
CA GLN A 145 15.54 9.27 0.42
C GLN A 145 14.05 8.88 0.47
N ARG A 146 13.40 8.60 -0.66
CA ARG A 146 12.01 8.14 -0.67
C ARG A 146 11.81 6.79 0.00
N ALA A 147 12.80 5.90 -0.06
CA ALA A 147 12.79 4.71 0.79
C ALA A 147 12.79 5.17 2.26
N CYS A 148 13.79 5.93 2.72
CA CYS A 148 13.86 6.45 4.09
C CYS A 148 12.55 7.14 4.58
N ASP A 149 11.84 7.83 3.70
CA ASP A 149 10.60 8.52 4.01
C ASP A 149 9.51 7.59 4.55
N TYR A 150 9.46 6.30 4.18
CA TYR A 150 8.47 5.37 4.78
C TYR A 150 8.73 5.14 6.28
N VAL A 151 9.98 5.22 6.74
CA VAL A 151 10.30 5.17 8.18
C VAL A 151 9.91 6.47 8.85
N SER A 152 10.35 7.60 8.31
CA SER A 152 10.07 8.92 8.90
C SER A 152 8.58 9.24 8.95
N SER A 153 7.82 8.83 7.94
CA SER A 153 6.36 9.01 7.92
C SER A 153 5.64 8.14 8.95
N GLN A 154 6.06 6.88 9.16
CA GLN A 154 5.55 6.05 10.26
C GLN A 154 5.81 6.69 11.62
N GLU A 155 7.03 7.18 11.87
CA GLU A 155 7.37 7.86 13.11
C GLU A 155 6.56 9.15 13.31
N ALA A 156 6.33 9.92 12.24
CA ALA A 156 5.49 11.11 12.29
C ALA A 156 4.02 10.80 12.67
N ILE A 157 3.54 9.58 12.40
CA ILE A 157 2.16 9.16 12.69
C ILE A 157 2.03 8.53 14.07
N SER A 158 2.92 7.59 14.43
CA SER A 158 2.80 6.79 15.66
C SER A 158 3.88 7.04 16.71
N GLY A 159 4.88 7.88 16.43
CA GLY A 159 6.09 8.01 17.26
C GLY A 159 6.99 6.76 17.22
N SER A 160 6.62 5.76 16.43
CA SER A 160 7.33 4.48 16.27
C SER A 160 7.04 3.87 14.91
N ILE A 161 7.90 2.93 14.53
CA ILE A 161 7.72 2.08 13.33
C ILE A 161 6.64 1.05 13.61
N TRP A 162 5.81 0.74 12.62
CA TRP A 162 4.70 -0.20 12.77
C TRP A 162 5.23 -1.62 12.90
N GLU A 163 4.66 -2.42 13.80
CA GLU A 163 5.19 -3.75 14.13
C GLU A 163 5.27 -4.69 12.90
N ASN A 164 4.16 -4.84 12.17
CA ASN A 164 4.10 -5.66 10.96
C ASN A 164 4.33 -4.81 9.72
N ARG A 165 5.25 -5.27 8.86
CA ARG A 165 5.61 -4.63 7.59
C ARG A 165 6.02 -5.71 6.59
N ALA A 166 5.64 -5.55 5.34
CA ALA A 166 6.17 -6.36 4.24
C ALA A 166 7.26 -5.57 3.50
N TYR A 167 8.19 -6.27 2.86
CA TYR A 167 9.23 -5.65 2.04
C TYR A 167 9.22 -6.29 0.66
N TYR A 168 8.99 -5.49 -0.38
CA TYR A 168 9.19 -5.88 -1.76
C TYR A 168 10.62 -5.52 -2.16
N PHE A 169 11.40 -6.53 -2.51
CA PHE A 169 12.72 -6.38 -3.13
C PHE A 169 12.77 -7.24 -4.39
N ASP A 170 13.71 -6.94 -5.28
CA ASP A 170 13.95 -7.72 -6.48
C ASP A 170 14.71 -9.01 -6.14
N TRP A 171 15.77 -9.35 -6.87
CA TRP A 171 16.59 -10.52 -6.61
C TRP A 171 17.75 -10.23 -5.63
N ASP A 172 18.05 -8.97 -5.32
CA ASP A 172 19.14 -8.61 -4.41
C ASP A 172 18.66 -8.39 -2.97
N ILE A 173 18.73 -9.45 -2.16
CA ILE A 173 18.42 -9.39 -0.72
C ILE A 173 19.28 -8.37 0.06
N ASN A 174 20.44 -7.95 -0.47
CA ASN A 174 21.31 -7.00 0.20
C ASN A 174 20.82 -5.54 0.11
N ILE A 175 19.71 -5.31 -0.59
CA ILE A 175 19.11 -3.99 -0.71
C ILE A 175 18.56 -3.48 0.63
N VAL A 176 18.00 -4.38 1.45
CA VAL A 176 17.49 -4.03 2.78
C VAL A 176 18.64 -3.59 3.71
N PRO A 177 19.74 -4.36 3.85
CA PRO A 177 20.96 -3.88 4.52
C PRO A 177 21.50 -2.56 3.96
N TYR A 178 21.47 -2.37 2.63
CA TYR A 178 21.92 -1.13 2.01
C TYR A 178 21.10 0.07 2.46
N ILE A 179 19.76 -0.01 2.44
CA ILE A 179 18.88 1.05 2.92
C ILE A 179 19.09 1.26 4.43
N ARG A 180 19.25 0.19 5.22
CA ARG A 180 19.49 0.27 6.67
C ARG A 180 20.75 1.03 7.06
N ASN A 181 21.78 1.01 6.22
CA ASN A 181 22.99 1.80 6.48
C ASN A 181 22.72 3.31 6.47
N THR A 182 21.69 3.76 5.74
CA THR A 182 21.27 5.17 5.69
C THR A 182 20.08 5.43 6.61
N CYS A 183 19.15 4.49 6.72
CA CYS A 183 17.95 4.55 7.54
C CYS A 183 17.87 3.34 8.49
N PRO A 184 18.48 3.40 9.68
CA PRO A 184 18.65 2.23 10.55
C PRO A 184 17.37 1.54 11.02
N LYS A 185 16.24 2.24 10.96
CA LYS A 185 14.92 1.73 11.39
C LYS A 185 14.10 1.10 10.26
N TRP A 186 14.67 1.02 9.05
CA TRP A 186 14.10 0.30 7.91
C TRP A 186 13.88 -1.17 8.24
#